data_AF-A0A2R6NFY6-F1
#
_entry.id   AF-A0A2R6NFY6-F1
#
_cell.length_a   1.000
_cell.length_b   1.000
_cell.length_c   1.000
_cell.angle_alpha   90.00
_cell.angle_beta   90.00
_cell.angle_gamma   90.00
#
_symmetry.space_group_name_H-M   'P 1'
#
loop_
_entity.id
_entity.type
_entity.pdbx_description
1 polymer ?
#
loop_
_entity_poly.entity_id
_entity_poly.type
_entity_poly.pdbx_seq_one_letter_code
_entity_poly.pdbx_strand_id
1 'polypeptide(L)'
;MIFGKHFHRKEAPWEVVDCHAVTPISMWDDIEELEVVRMHDADMSFKIEHDIQRSTDLQKVLQVARYHLMEQAFQHNFNVLLVEGWRLTLMRKGKKYRVEVVYTGRPAYAMGKDTRVPAPPFLCFLEQCQRELHQLLPSE
;
A
#
# COMPACT_ATOMS: atom_id res chain seq x y z
N MET A 1 9.24 50.98 19.87
CA MET A 1 9.70 49.62 19.53
C MET A 1 8.50 48.68 19.59
N ILE A 2 8.03 48.18 18.46
CA ILE A 2 6.90 47.25 18.39
C ILE A 2 7.49 45.84 18.31
N PHE A 3 7.38 45.07 19.38
CA PHE A 3 7.75 43.66 19.38
C PHE A 3 6.75 42.91 18.49
N GLY A 4 7.17 42.56 17.28
CA GLY A 4 6.46 41.60 16.44
C GLY A 4 6.40 40.27 17.17
N LYS A 5 5.24 39.98 17.78
CA LYS A 5 4.94 38.65 18.30
C LYS A 5 4.96 37.71 17.09
N HIS A 6 6.02 36.92 17.00
CA HIS A 6 6.11 35.80 16.10
C HIS A 6 5.06 34.79 16.56
N PHE A 7 3.84 34.90 16.01
CA PHE A 7 2.86 33.84 16.10
C PHE A 7 3.45 32.66 15.33
N HIS A 8 4.18 31.79 16.03
CA HIS A 8 4.40 30.44 15.59
C HIS A 8 3.02 29.81 15.46
N ARG A 9 2.44 29.90 14.26
CA ARG A 9 1.22 29.19 13.89
C ARG A 9 1.56 27.72 14.08
N LYS A 10 1.17 27.14 15.23
CA LYS A 10 1.29 25.71 15.48
C LYS A 10 0.56 25.02 14.33
N GLU A 11 1.32 24.39 13.44
CA GLU A 11 0.70 23.63 12.38
C GLU A 11 -0.14 22.52 13.02
N ALA A 12 -1.39 22.39 12.59
CA ALA A 12 -2.24 21.31 13.07
C ALA A 12 -1.57 19.95 12.80
N PRO A 13 -1.67 18.97 13.71
CA PRO A 13 -1.19 17.63 13.46
C PRO A 13 -1.99 16.99 12.32
N TRP A 14 -1.42 15.95 11.71
CA TRP A 14 -2.19 15.08 10.82
C TRP A 14 -3.19 14.28 11.66
N GLU A 15 -4.46 14.33 11.27
CA GLU A 15 -5.53 13.55 11.88
C GLU A 15 -5.81 12.33 11.01
N VAL A 16 -5.85 11.14 11.62
CA VAL A 16 -6.34 9.94 10.92
C VAL A 16 -7.83 10.10 10.70
N VAL A 17 -8.26 10.01 9.45
CA VAL A 17 -9.68 10.12 9.08
C VAL A 17 -10.27 8.76 8.74
N ASP A 18 -9.43 7.82 8.27
CA ASP A 18 -9.90 6.53 7.82
C ASP A 18 -8.78 5.49 7.79
N CYS A 19 -9.16 4.21 7.87
CA CYS A 19 -8.25 3.09 7.81
C CYS A 19 -8.92 1.88 7.14
N HIS A 20 -8.29 1.40 6.07
CA HIS A 20 -8.71 0.20 5.34
C HIS A 20 -7.59 -0.82 5.34
N ALA A 21 -7.94 -2.10 5.40
CA ALA A 21 -6.95 -3.15 5.33
C ALA A 21 -7.51 -4.39 4.63
N VAL A 22 -6.63 -5.05 3.90
CA VAL A 22 -6.80 -6.43 3.44
C VAL A 22 -5.77 -7.26 4.18
N THR A 23 -6.25 -8.18 5.01
CA THR A 23 -5.40 -9.18 5.64
C THR A 23 -4.69 -10.02 4.57
N PRO A 24 -3.44 -10.43 4.75
CA PRO A 24 -2.74 -11.23 3.75
C PRO A 24 -3.54 -12.46 3.32
N ILE A 25 -3.78 -12.59 2.02
CA ILE A 25 -4.48 -13.75 1.42
C ILE A 25 -3.59 -14.42 0.38
N SER A 26 -3.86 -15.70 0.11
CA SER A 26 -3.17 -16.44 -0.96
C SER A 26 -3.40 -15.78 -2.30
N MET A 27 -2.32 -15.65 -3.07
CA MET A 27 -2.33 -15.15 -4.44
C MET A 27 -2.55 -16.25 -5.48
N TRP A 28 -2.46 -17.51 -5.04
CA TRP A 28 -2.53 -18.69 -5.87
C TRP A 28 -3.64 -19.59 -5.34
N ASP A 29 -4.59 -19.93 -6.21
CA ASP A 29 -5.71 -20.83 -5.88
C ASP A 29 -5.22 -22.27 -5.70
N ASP A 30 -4.18 -22.64 -6.45
CA ASP A 30 -3.49 -23.91 -6.32
C ASP A 30 -1.96 -23.68 -6.29
N ILE A 31 -1.35 -23.99 -5.15
CA ILE A 31 0.10 -23.89 -4.97
C ILE A 31 0.80 -25.00 -5.79
N GLU A 32 0.10 -26.05 -6.22
CA GLU A 32 0.65 -27.13 -7.04
C GLU A 32 1.00 -26.67 -8.47
N GLU A 33 0.45 -25.55 -8.94
CA GLU A 33 0.88 -24.91 -10.20
C GLU A 33 2.26 -24.23 -10.08
N LEU A 34 2.71 -23.99 -8.85
CA LEU A 34 3.90 -23.24 -8.51
C LEU A 34 4.90 -24.15 -7.78
N GLU A 35 6.01 -24.53 -8.41
CA GLU A 35 7.05 -25.32 -7.74
C GLU A 35 7.83 -24.43 -6.76
N VAL A 36 7.30 -24.24 -5.56
CA VAL A 36 7.94 -23.45 -4.50
C VAL A 36 9.15 -24.21 -3.96
N VAL A 37 10.34 -23.75 -4.33
CA VAL A 37 11.62 -24.34 -3.88
C VAL A 37 11.94 -23.90 -2.46
N ARG A 38 11.63 -22.64 -2.13
CA ARG A 38 11.84 -22.09 -0.79
C ARG A 38 10.94 -20.90 -0.53
N MET A 39 10.66 -20.68 0.74
CA MET A 39 9.83 -19.59 1.24
C MET A 39 10.59 -18.85 2.33
N HIS A 40 10.34 -17.55 2.48
CA HIS A 40 10.83 -16.79 3.62
C HIS A 40 10.02 -17.13 4.88
N ASP A 41 10.67 -17.22 6.04
CA ASP A 41 10.03 -17.66 7.30
C ASP A 41 8.98 -16.68 7.85
N ALA A 42 9.04 -15.43 7.41
CA ALA A 42 8.17 -14.35 7.85
C ALA A 42 7.67 -13.50 6.68
N ASP A 43 6.61 -12.73 6.93
CA ASP A 43 6.17 -11.71 5.99
C ASP A 43 7.18 -10.56 5.94
N MET A 44 7.37 -10.04 4.73
CA MET A 44 8.04 -8.76 4.50
C MET A 44 6.98 -7.67 4.35
N SER A 45 7.34 -6.44 4.71
CA SER A 45 6.45 -5.28 4.55
C SER A 45 7.20 -4.07 4.02
N PHE A 46 6.54 -3.30 3.16
CA PHE A 46 7.02 -2.01 2.68
C PHE A 46 6.05 -0.91 3.05
N LYS A 47 6.57 0.23 3.51
CA LYS A 47 5.78 1.38 3.94
C LYS A 47 6.11 2.61 3.13
N ILE A 48 5.08 3.31 2.66
CA ILE A 48 5.20 4.60 1.98
C ILE A 48 4.15 5.58 2.49
N GLU A 49 4.56 6.83 2.66
CA GLU A 49 3.65 7.96 2.86
C GLU A 49 3.61 8.80 1.59
N HIS A 50 2.42 9.20 1.15
CA HIS A 50 2.24 10.03 -0.03
C HIS A 50 1.14 11.06 0.18
N ASP A 51 1.43 12.32 -0.12
CA ASP A 51 0.40 13.37 -0.15
C ASP A 51 -0.47 13.14 -1.40
N ILE A 52 -1.79 13.08 -1.24
CA ILE A 52 -2.72 12.79 -2.33
C ILE A 52 -3.61 13.99 -2.63
N GLN A 53 -3.96 14.15 -3.90
CA GLN A 53 -4.89 15.19 -4.35
C GLN A 53 -6.17 14.59 -4.91
N ARG A 54 -6.12 13.35 -5.41
CA ARG A 54 -7.24 12.65 -6.06
C ARG A 54 -7.37 11.24 -5.51
N SER A 55 -8.58 10.70 -5.51
CA SER A 55 -8.82 9.30 -5.10
C SER A 55 -8.08 8.29 -5.99
N THR A 56 -7.88 8.62 -7.26
CA THR A 56 -7.09 7.81 -8.23
C THR A 56 -5.62 7.67 -7.84
N ASP A 57 -5.09 8.56 -7.01
CA ASP A 57 -3.69 8.49 -6.56
C ASP A 57 -3.47 7.27 -5.65
N LEU A 58 -4.51 6.79 -4.95
CA LEU A 58 -4.40 5.62 -4.08
C LEU A 58 -3.92 4.37 -4.80
N GLN A 59 -4.48 4.08 -5.97
CA GLN A 59 -4.11 2.89 -6.74
C GLN A 59 -2.64 2.93 -7.14
N LYS A 60 -2.15 4.11 -7.55
CA LYS A 60 -0.74 4.31 -7.92
C LYS A 60 0.17 4.12 -6.70
N VAL A 61 -0.19 4.70 -5.56
CA VAL A 61 0.61 4.56 -4.32
C VAL A 61 0.67 3.10 -3.87
N LEU A 62 -0.44 2.36 -3.95
CA LEU A 62 -0.47 0.94 -3.61
C LEU A 62 0.39 0.10 -4.57
N GLN A 63 0.33 0.37 -5.88
CA GLN A 63 1.17 -0.28 -6.88
C GLN A 63 2.66 -0.02 -6.65
N VAL A 64 3.03 1.22 -6.31
CA VAL A 64 4.41 1.58 -5.95
C VAL A 64 4.86 0.83 -4.69
N ALA A 65 4.00 0.74 -3.67
CA ALA A 65 4.31 0.01 -2.45
C ALA A 65 4.54 -1.50 -2.72
N ARG A 66 3.69 -2.11 -3.55
CA ARG A 66 3.86 -3.51 -3.99
C ARG A 66 5.15 -3.70 -4.78
N TYR A 67 5.42 -2.81 -5.73
CA TYR A 67 6.64 -2.86 -6.55
C TYR A 67 7.90 -2.87 -5.69
N HIS A 68 8.00 -1.95 -4.72
CA HIS A 68 9.17 -1.89 -3.83
C HIS A 68 9.28 -3.11 -2.91
N LEU A 69 8.15 -3.65 -2.42
CA LEU A 69 8.20 -4.90 -1.67
C LEU A 69 8.76 -6.07 -2.52
N MET A 70 8.32 -6.18 -3.78
CA MET A 70 8.82 -7.20 -4.70
C MET A 70 10.29 -6.98 -5.05
N GLU A 71 10.73 -5.73 -5.24
CA GLU A 71 12.12 -5.38 -5.47
C GLU A 71 13.01 -5.78 -4.26
N GLN A 72 12.53 -5.56 -3.03
CA GLN A 72 13.20 -6.05 -1.82
C GLN A 72 13.25 -7.58 -1.78
N ALA A 73 12.14 -8.27 -2.05
CA ALA A 73 12.09 -9.72 -2.12
C ALA A 73 13.09 -10.27 -3.17
N PHE A 74 13.21 -9.60 -4.31
CA PHE A 74 14.17 -9.94 -5.37
C PHE A 74 15.63 -9.82 -4.91
N GLN A 75 15.96 -8.78 -4.14
CA GLN A 75 17.30 -8.65 -3.53
C GLN A 75 17.62 -9.79 -2.57
N HIS A 76 16.60 -10.41 -1.98
CA HIS A 76 16.72 -11.61 -1.14
C HIS A 76 16.59 -12.92 -1.92
N ASN A 77 16.69 -12.89 -3.25
CA ASN A 77 16.63 -14.04 -4.15
C ASN A 77 15.28 -14.78 -4.13
N PHE A 78 14.18 -14.04 -3.94
CA PHE A 78 12.81 -14.51 -4.14
C PHE A 78 12.24 -13.89 -5.42
N ASN A 79 11.27 -14.54 -6.07
CA ASN A 79 10.71 -14.09 -7.34
C ASN A 79 9.19 -13.93 -7.35
N VAL A 80 8.52 -14.31 -6.26
CA VAL A 80 7.06 -14.21 -6.10
C VAL A 80 6.68 -13.86 -4.67
N LEU A 81 5.47 -13.36 -4.49
CA LEU A 81 4.79 -13.24 -3.20
C LEU A 81 3.65 -14.28 -3.18
N LEU A 82 3.66 -15.19 -2.21
CA LEU A 82 2.65 -16.25 -2.09
C LEU A 82 1.37 -15.76 -1.44
N VAL A 83 1.53 -14.94 -0.40
CA VAL A 83 0.44 -14.19 0.20
C VAL A 83 0.72 -12.71 0.06
N GLU A 84 -0.32 -11.91 -0.16
CA GLU A 84 -0.22 -10.46 -0.24
C GLU A 84 -1.39 -9.82 0.54
N GLY A 85 -1.12 -8.68 1.16
CA GLY A 85 -2.11 -7.87 1.88
C GLY A 85 -1.62 -6.43 2.03
N TRP A 86 -2.50 -5.54 2.48
CA TRP A 86 -2.14 -4.14 2.68
C TRP A 86 -2.97 -3.47 3.76
N ARG A 87 -2.43 -2.38 4.30
CA ARG A 87 -3.12 -1.43 5.16
C ARG A 87 -2.93 -0.03 4.61
N LEU A 88 -4.02 0.70 4.51
CA LEU A 88 -4.10 2.07 4.05
C LEU A 88 -4.62 2.92 5.19
N THR A 89 -3.90 3.96 5.58
CA THR A 89 -4.33 4.93 6.60
C THR A 89 -4.39 6.30 5.96
N LEU A 90 -5.60 6.84 5.85
CA LEU A 90 -5.84 8.17 5.31
C LEU A 90 -5.76 9.19 6.43
N MET A 91 -5.01 10.24 6.18
CA MET A 91 -4.79 11.34 7.10
C MET A 91 -5.16 12.67 6.45
N ARG A 92 -5.66 13.61 7.25
CA ARG A 92 -5.93 14.99 6.81
C ARG A 92 -5.21 16.02 7.67
N LYS A 93 -4.91 17.17 7.07
CA LYS A 93 -4.44 18.38 7.75
C LYS A 93 -5.03 19.61 7.05
N GLY A 94 -6.14 20.10 7.58
CA GLY A 94 -6.94 21.12 6.91
C GLY A 94 -7.49 20.61 5.58
N LYS A 95 -7.04 21.20 4.46
CA LYS A 95 -7.40 20.78 3.09
C LYS A 95 -6.41 19.82 2.45
N LYS A 96 -5.34 19.44 3.16
CA LYS A 96 -4.32 18.51 2.66
C LYS A 96 -4.66 17.09 3.09
N TYR A 97 -4.42 16.13 2.22
CA TYR A 97 -4.60 14.72 2.49
C TYR A 97 -3.31 13.96 2.24
N ARG A 98 -3.08 12.94 3.05
CA ARG A 98 -1.94 12.04 2.95
C ARG A 98 -2.40 10.63 3.19
N VAL A 99 -1.82 9.69 2.48
CA VAL A 99 -2.00 8.27 2.72
C VAL A 99 -0.71 7.66 3.24
N GLU A 100 -0.79 6.87 4.30
CA GLU A 100 0.23 5.87 4.64
C GLU A 100 -0.24 4.53 4.09
N VAL A 101 0.58 3.88 3.27
CA VAL A 101 0.34 2.53 2.78
C VAL A 101 1.40 1.61 3.34
N VAL A 102 0.98 0.52 3.96
CA VAL A 102 1.81 -0.62 4.33
C VAL A 102 1.40 -1.81 3.48
N TYR A 103 2.25 -2.21 2.55
CA TYR A 103 2.06 -3.43 1.78
C TYR A 103 2.80 -4.57 2.46
N THR A 104 2.22 -5.77 2.51
CA THR A 104 2.75 -6.95 3.19
C THR A 104 2.66 -8.15 2.27
N GLY A 105 3.63 -9.05 2.34
CA GLY A 105 3.54 -10.33 1.65
C GLY A 105 4.59 -11.33 2.07
N ARG A 106 4.39 -12.59 1.69
CA ARG A 106 5.35 -13.67 1.96
C ARG A 106 6.17 -14.00 0.72
N PRO A 107 7.47 -13.65 0.72
CA PRO A 107 8.36 -13.99 -0.39
C PRO A 107 8.54 -15.49 -0.53
N ALA A 108 8.61 -15.94 -1.78
CA ALA A 108 9.06 -17.27 -2.12
C ALA A 108 9.84 -17.27 -3.42
N TYR A 109 10.63 -18.33 -3.59
CA TYR A 109 11.28 -18.64 -4.85
C TYR A 109 10.55 -19.85 -5.44
N ALA A 110 9.96 -19.62 -6.61
CA ALA A 110 9.23 -20.62 -7.35
C ALA A 110 9.85 -20.88 -8.72
N MET A 111 9.79 -22.14 -9.15
CA MET A 111 10.13 -22.58 -10.51
C MET A 111 8.84 -22.89 -11.28
N GLY A 112 8.78 -22.54 -12.56
CA GLY A 112 7.57 -22.73 -13.38
C GLY A 112 7.61 -21.98 -14.71
N LYS A 113 6.85 -22.46 -15.70
CA LYS A 113 6.81 -21.89 -17.07
C LYS A 113 6.03 -20.58 -17.17
N ASP A 114 5.18 -20.26 -16.20
CA ASP A 114 4.40 -19.03 -16.16
C ASP A 114 4.48 -18.42 -14.76
N THR A 115 5.50 -17.58 -14.52
CA THR A 115 5.59 -16.75 -13.30
C THR A 115 4.80 -15.46 -13.43
N ARG A 116 3.80 -15.41 -14.33
CA ARG A 116 2.93 -14.24 -14.49
C ARG A 116 2.13 -14.07 -13.21
N VAL A 117 2.65 -13.20 -12.34
CA VAL A 117 2.01 -12.85 -11.07
C VAL A 117 0.64 -12.27 -11.41
N PRO A 118 -0.47 -12.93 -11.06
CA PRO A 118 -1.79 -12.37 -11.29
C PRO A 118 -1.88 -11.00 -10.60
N ALA A 119 -2.68 -10.10 -11.18
CA ALA A 119 -3.05 -8.89 -10.46
C ALA A 119 -3.72 -9.32 -9.15
N PRO A 120 -3.38 -8.73 -7.99
CA PRO A 120 -3.95 -9.17 -6.74
C PRO A 120 -5.47 -9.08 -6.78
N PRO A 121 -6.19 -10.17 -6.43
CA PRO A 121 -7.64 -10.25 -6.57
C PRO A 121 -8.36 -9.20 -5.70
N PHE A 122 -7.64 -8.66 -4.71
CA PHE A 122 -8.14 -7.67 -3.77
C PHE A 122 -7.87 -6.21 -4.17
N LEU A 123 -7.24 -5.93 -5.32
CA LEU A 123 -7.15 -4.55 -5.81
C LEU A 123 -8.55 -3.94 -6.02
N CYS A 124 -9.59 -4.74 -6.20
CA CYS A 124 -10.98 -4.28 -6.27
C CYS A 124 -11.49 -3.66 -4.96
N PHE A 125 -10.90 -3.96 -3.79
CA PHE A 125 -11.30 -3.34 -2.52
C PHE A 125 -10.85 -1.88 -2.40
N LEU A 126 -9.95 -1.41 -3.27
CA LEU A 126 -9.62 0.02 -3.38
C LEU A 126 -10.82 0.86 -3.82
N GLU A 127 -11.78 0.29 -4.56
CA GLU A 127 -12.96 1.03 -5.05
C GLU A 127 -13.80 1.57 -3.89
N GLN A 128 -13.91 0.81 -2.80
CA GLN A 128 -14.56 1.26 -1.56
C GLN A 128 -13.86 2.51 -0.99
N CYS A 129 -12.53 2.43 -0.82
CA CYS A 129 -11.72 3.54 -0.32
C CYS A 129 -11.81 4.78 -1.23
N GLN A 130 -11.79 4.55 -2.54
CA GLN A 130 -11.87 5.62 -3.55
C GLN A 130 -13.20 6.36 -3.49
N ARG A 131 -14.32 5.65 -3.27
CA ARG A 131 -15.65 6.27 -3.13
C ARG A 131 -15.73 7.18 -1.91
N GLU A 132 -15.18 6.74 -0.78
CA GLU A 132 -15.16 7.53 0.47
C GLU A 132 -14.26 8.76 0.32
N LEU A 133 -13.10 8.61 -0.31
CA LEU A 133 -12.24 9.74 -0.67
C LEU A 133 -12.87 10.70 -1.67
N HIS A 134 -13.66 10.20 -2.62
CA HIS A 134 -14.35 11.04 -3.60
C HIS A 134 -15.44 11.92 -2.96
N GLN A 135 -15.93 11.56 -1.77
CA GLN A 135 -16.81 12.43 -0.98
C GLN A 135 -16.03 13.55 -0.27
N LEU A 136 -14.72 13.34 -0.04
CA LEU A 136 -13.83 14.26 0.70
C LEU A 136 -12.96 15.13 -0.22
N LEU A 137 -12.68 14.64 -1.43
CA LEU A 137 -11.90 15.26 -2.50
C LEU A 137 -12.84 15.46 -3.70
N PRO A 138 -13.09 16.70 -4.15
CA PRO A 138 -13.90 16.93 -5.33
C PRO A 138 -13.25 16.28 -6.56
N SER A 139 -14.05 15.54 -7.33
CA SER A 139 -13.74 15.18 -8.71
C SER A 139 -13.97 16.40 -9.60
N GLU A 140 -12.94 16.87 -10.29
CA GLU A 140 -13.15 17.69 -11.49
C GLU A 140 -13.55 16.79 -12.66
#